data_AF-A0A1H8SQY2-F1
#
_entry.id   AF-A0A1H8SQY2-F1
#
_cell.length_a   1.000
_cell.length_b   1.000
_cell.length_c   1.000
_cell.angle_alpha   90.00
_cell.angle_beta   90.00
_cell.angle_gamma   90.00
#
_symmetry.space_group_name_H-M   'P 1'
#
loop_
_entity.id
_entity.type
_entity.pdbx_description
1 polymer ?
#
loop_
_entity_poly.entity_id
_entity_poly.type
_entity_poly.pdbx_seq_one_letter_code
_entity_poly.pdbx_strand_id
1 'polypeptide(L)' 'MDNTDQPKPDTSDIPQKIFTQLIEELKKSEVPITVIEQLEKNIVTEGNFTEQTLRAALLPNTGL' A
#
# COMPACT_ATOMS: atom_id res chain seq x y z
N MET A 1 10.63 -19.26 -34.33
CA MET A 1 9.86 -19.43 -33.08
C MET A 1 10.54 -18.57 -32.05
N ASP A 2 10.07 -17.34 -31.89
CA ASP A 2 10.58 -16.39 -30.89
C ASP A 2 9.75 -16.60 -29.62
N ASN A 3 10.23 -17.46 -28.73
CA ASN A 3 9.69 -17.59 -27.37
C ASN A 3 10.61 -16.78 -26.46
N THR A 4 10.49 -15.46 -26.53
CA THR A 4 11.03 -14.56 -25.51
C THR A 4 10.16 -14.67 -24.26
N ASP A 5 10.28 -15.80 -23.55
CA ASP A 5 9.81 -15.98 -22.18
C ASP A 5 10.75 -15.17 -21.26
N GLN A 6 10.71 -13.84 -21.42
CA GLN A 6 11.41 -12.94 -20.52
C GLN A 6 10.70 -13.06 -19.17
N PRO A 7 11.38 -13.47 -18.08
CA PRO A 7 10.76 -13.46 -16.77
C PRO A 7 10.31 -12.02 -16.53
N LYS A 8 8.99 -11.82 -16.42
CA LYS A 8 8.46 -10.52 -16.04
C LYS A 8 9.16 -10.17 -14.73
N PRO A 9 9.85 -9.02 -14.64
CA PRO A 9 10.50 -8.66 -13.40
C PRO A 9 9.41 -8.60 -12.32
N ASP A 10 9.49 -9.51 -11.34
CA ASP A 10 8.66 -9.63 -10.12
C ASP A 10 8.69 -8.37 -9.22
N THR A 11 9.08 -7.24 -9.79
CA THR A 11 9.10 -5.91 -9.21
C THR A 11 7.72 -5.39 -8.86
N SER A 12 6.63 -5.98 -9.39
CA SER A 12 5.25 -5.66 -8.96
C SER A 12 5.01 -6.00 -7.48
N ASP A 13 5.78 -6.92 -6.90
CA ASP A 13 5.67 -7.31 -5.50
C ASP A 13 6.41 -6.36 -4.54
N ILE A 14 7.35 -5.56 -5.05
CA ILE A 14 8.18 -4.66 -4.22
C ILE A 14 7.32 -3.56 -3.56
N PRO A 15 6.46 -2.82 -4.30
CA PRO A 15 5.56 -1.85 -3.70
C PRO A 15 4.66 -2.49 -2.65
N GLN A 16 4.07 -3.65 -2.97
CA GLN A 16 3.21 -4.36 -2.05
C GLN A 16 3.93 -4.73 -0.75
N LYS A 17 5.14 -5.29 -0.83
CA LYS A 17 5.94 -5.64 0.36
C LYS A 17 6.29 -4.42 1.21
N ILE A 18 6.67 -3.30 0.60
CA ILE A 18 7.02 -2.08 1.32
C ILE A 18 5.80 -1.53 2.07
N PHE A 19 4.65 -1.45 1.41
CA PHE A 19 3.45 -0.91 2.02
C PHE A 19 2.86 -1.85 3.08
N THR A 20 2.93 -3.16 2.90
CA THR A 20 2.55 -4.13 3.93
C THR A 20 3.44 -4.00 5.17
N GLN A 21 4.76 -3.89 4.99
CA GLN A 21 5.68 -3.65 6.12
C GLN A 21 5.40 -2.32 6.82
N LEU A 22 5.14 -1.26 6.06
CA LEU A 22 4.75 0.04 6.63
C LEU A 22 3.50 -0.11 7.51
N ILE A 23 2.46 -0.78 7.04
CA ILE A 23 1.23 -1.01 7.81
C ILE A 23 1.52 -1.80 9.10
N GLU A 24 2.35 -2.84 9.04
CA GLU A 24 2.74 -3.61 10.23
C GLU A 24 3.53 -2.79 11.25
N GLU A 25 4.42 -1.90 10.82
CA GLU A 25 5.15 -1.00 11.72
C GLU A 25 4.25 0.09 12.30
N LEU A 26 3.28 0.60 11.52
CA LEU A 26 2.28 1.54 12.02
C LEU A 26 1.37 0.88 13.07
N LYS A 27 1.02 -0.41 12.91
CA LYS A 27 0.26 -1.19 13.92
C LYS A 27 0.99 -1.37 15.24
N LYS A 28 2.33 -1.33 15.23
CA LYS A 28 3.17 -1.39 16.43
C LYS A 28 3.42 -0.01 17.06
N SER A 29 3.04 1.06 16.36
CA SER A 29 3.23 2.45 16.79
C SER A 29 1.94 3.03 17.36
N GLU A 30 2.02 4.18 18.05
CA GLU A 30 0.85 4.92 18.58
C GLU A 30 0.04 5.66 17.48
N VAL A 31 0.00 5.11 16.27
CA VAL A 31 -0.71 5.70 15.13
C VAL A 31 -2.21 5.45 15.28
N PRO A 32 -3.08 6.41 14.94
CA PRO A 32 -4.52 6.20 15.00
C PRO A 32 -4.94 5.01 14.15
N ILE A 33 -5.74 4.11 14.73
CA ILE A 33 -6.20 2.90 14.04
C ILE A 33 -6.95 3.21 12.74
N THR A 34 -7.62 4.37 12.68
CA THR A 34 -8.33 4.85 11.49
C THR A 34 -7.40 5.07 10.29
N VAL A 35 -6.16 5.53 10.52
CA VAL A 35 -5.15 5.69 9.47
C VAL A 35 -4.71 4.32 8.96
N ILE A 36 -4.52 3.36 9.87
CA ILE A 36 -4.12 1.99 9.55
C ILE A 36 -5.21 1.31 8.72
N GLU A 37 -6.48 1.43 9.10
CA GLU A 37 -7.62 0.87 8.36
C GLU A 37 -7.77 1.48 6.96
N GLN A 38 -7.54 2.80 6.82
CA GLN A 38 -7.57 3.43 5.50
C GLN A 38 -6.40 2.99 4.61
N LEU A 39 -5.20 2.85 5.18
CA LEU A 39 -4.06 2.30 4.46
C LEU A 39 -4.34 0.86 4.03
N GLU A 40 -4.81 -0.01 4.92
CA GLU A 40 -5.13 -1.40 4.59
C GLU A 40 -6.20 -1.47 3.49
N LYS A 41 -7.24 -0.64 3.55
CA LYS A 41 -8.26 -0.57 2.51
C LYS A 41 -7.64 -0.21 1.14
N ASN A 42 -6.93 0.90 1.06
CA ASN A 42 -6.46 1.40 -0.23
C ASN A 42 -5.27 0.59 -0.80
N ILE A 43 -4.47 -0.05 0.05
CA ILE A 43 -3.27 -0.81 -0.33
C ILE A 43 -3.58 -2.28 -0.55
N VAL A 44 -4.29 -2.93 0.39
CA VAL A 44 -4.56 -4.37 0.33
C VAL A 44 -5.78 -4.66 -0.54
N THR A 45 -6.80 -3.78 -0.52
CA THR A 45 -8.04 -4.01 -1.26
C THR A 45 -7.97 -3.45 -2.69
N GLU A 46 -7.43 -2.24 -2.86
CA GLU A 46 -7.37 -1.59 -4.18
C GLU A 46 -6.02 -1.82 -4.91
N GLY A 47 -5.01 -2.37 -4.23
CA GLY A 47 -3.69 -2.62 -4.81
C GLY A 47 -2.97 -1.34 -5.26
N ASN A 48 -3.28 -0.21 -4.63
CA ASN A 48 -2.87 1.10 -5.13
C ASN A 48 -1.68 1.67 -4.35
N PHE A 49 -0.48 1.21 -4.70
CA PHE A 49 0.78 1.49 -3.99
C PHE A 49 1.41 2.83 -4.38
N THR A 50 0.70 3.94 -4.20
CA THR A 50 1.18 5.28 -4.57
C THR A 50 1.32 6.20 -3.35
N GLU A 51 2.13 7.25 -3.47
CA GLU A 51 2.22 8.31 -2.46
C GLU A 51 0.84 8.94 -2.19
N GLN A 52 0.02 9.10 -3.23
CA GLN A 52 -1.33 9.66 -3.09
C GLN A 52 -2.18 8.82 -2.13
N THR A 53 -2.06 7.50 -2.19
CA THR A 53 -2.74 6.59 -1.27
C THR A 53 -2.30 6.79 0.18
N LEU A 54 -1.00 6.99 0.42
CA LEU A 54 -0.47 7.30 1.76
C LEU A 54 -1.03 8.62 2.26
N ARG A 55 -1.02 9.65 1.41
CA ARG A 55 -1.53 10.98 1.78
C ARG A 55 -3.03 10.93 2.03
N ALA A 56 -3.79 10.20 1.23
CA ALA A 56 -5.23 10.03 1.42
C ALA A 56 -5.56 9.37 2.77
N ALA A 57 -4.81 8.35 3.18
CA ALA A 57 -5.03 7.68 4.46
C ALA A 57 -4.60 8.49 5.69
N LEU A 58 -3.65 9.41 5.51
CA LEU A 58 -3.18 10.33 6.55
C LEU A 58 -4.02 11.60 6.66
N LEU A 59 -4.77 11.95 5.61
CA LEU A 59 -5.69 13.06 5.67
C LEU A 59 -6.84 12.67 6.61
N PRO A 60 -7.13 13.47 7.65
CA PRO A 60 -8.32 13.25 8.43
C PRO A 60 -9.48 13.28 7.44
N ASN A 61 -10.29 12.21 7.45
CA ASN A 61 -11.47 12.06 6.61
C ASN A 61 -12.31 13.32 6.81
N THR A 62 -12.08 14.31 5.95
CA THR A 62 -12.65 15.65 6.07
C THR A 62 -13.99 15.50 5.41
N GLY A 63 -14.88 14.83 6.14
CA GLY A 63 -16.27 14.69 5.78
C GLY A 63 -16.84 16.09 5.57
N LEU A 64 -17.20 16.35 4.33
CA LEU A 64 -18.36 17.15 3.99
C LEU A 64 -19.55 16.20 3.86
#